data_AF-A0A946TFX9-F1
#
_entry.id   AF-A0A946TFX9-F1
#
_cell.length_a   1.000
_cell.length_b   1.000
_cell.length_c   1.000
_cell.angle_alpha   90.00
_cell.angle_beta   90.00
_cell.angle_gamma   90.00
#
_symmetry.space_group_name_H-M   'P 1'
#
loop_
_entity.id
_entity.type
_entity.pdbx_description
1 polymer ?
#
loop_
_entity_poly.entity_id
_entity_poly.type
_entity_poly.pdbx_seq_one_letter_code
_entity_poly.pdbx_strand_id
1 'polypeptide(L)'
;MNFSQYSGKRPARYKFDRHATFIIDDKGNRTIRFRVNKNGIKFDTNLVVTGDMTADKAKVANWNLDISRGIDPRPKKRENLNKPSFRYCMDEYLKKKLTDLTNDKNKKQWRSTLETHICPSIGNKSIDEITSSDIIEAIRPLWDTKRAETGRRTLQRTAAVFGWAMAHGYRSTANPATWQGNIEHVLARPSSVKKPKPFESLPYLELPEFYAKLHAINSVQSLALRFIILTIGSRIGVAKSATWSEIDLDQGIWRVTEDRMKTDKLNTPITVHVERVLRLAKAFDDGCGFIFPSPQAGKPISDTTINKLLSLSPKHITTHGFRGTFKTWAEETTYGYSNNVIEACQAHKVGDKIEQHYFKGDFMEKRRKLMHEWGQFVESAL
;
A
#
# COMPACT_ATOMS: atom_id res chain seq x y z
N MET A 1 -5.44 -38.13 49.64
CA MET A 1 -4.99 -38.10 51.04
C MET A 1 -5.57 -36.85 51.68
N ASN A 2 -6.37 -37.02 52.73
CA ASN A 2 -7.04 -35.92 53.43
C ASN A 2 -6.08 -35.43 54.55
N PHE A 3 -5.51 -34.23 54.41
CA PHE A 3 -4.49 -33.69 55.32
C PHE A 3 -4.98 -32.39 56.00
N SER A 4 -6.18 -32.43 56.58
CA SER A 4 -6.65 -31.35 57.46
C SER A 4 -6.17 -31.61 58.88
N GLN A 5 -5.37 -30.68 59.41
CA GLN A 5 -4.76 -30.62 60.76
C GLN A 5 -3.37 -31.26 60.89
N TYR A 6 -2.34 -30.49 60.55
CA TYR A 6 -0.96 -30.74 60.97
C TYR A 6 -0.57 -29.68 62.01
N SER A 7 -0.15 -30.10 63.22
CA SER A 7 0.24 -29.22 64.34
C SER A 7 1.69 -29.43 64.81
N GLY A 8 2.56 -29.98 63.96
CA GLY A 8 3.93 -30.31 64.30
C GLY A 8 4.91 -29.13 64.23
N LYS A 9 5.81 -29.00 65.21
CA LYS A 9 6.93 -28.03 65.25
C LYS A 9 8.01 -28.22 64.15
N ARG A 10 7.85 -29.18 63.24
CA ARG A 10 8.81 -29.51 62.16
C ARG A 10 8.06 -29.72 60.85
N PRO A 11 8.62 -29.35 59.69
CA PRO A 11 7.95 -29.52 58.41
C PRO A 11 7.68 -30.99 58.07
N ALA A 12 6.44 -31.32 57.73
CA ALA A 12 6.05 -32.65 57.27
C ALA A 12 6.45 -32.84 55.81
N ARG A 13 6.92 -34.04 55.46
CA ARG A 13 7.31 -34.38 54.08
C ARG A 13 6.66 -35.70 53.67
N TYR A 14 5.99 -35.69 52.53
CA TYR A 14 5.33 -36.85 51.94
C TYR A 14 5.82 -37.06 50.52
N LYS A 15 6.03 -38.31 50.11
CA LYS A 15 6.34 -38.62 48.72
C LYS A 15 5.14 -38.26 47.85
N PHE A 16 5.36 -37.45 46.82
CA PHE A 16 4.32 -37.01 45.89
C PHE A 16 4.39 -37.76 44.55
N ASP A 17 5.60 -37.86 43.98
CA ASP A 17 5.86 -38.56 42.70
C ASP A 17 7.35 -38.96 42.60
N ARG A 18 7.77 -39.56 41.48
CA ARG A 18 9.11 -40.08 41.16
C ARG A 18 10.25 -39.11 41.46
N HIS A 19 10.02 -37.80 41.32
CA HIS A 19 10.99 -36.73 41.61
C HIS A 19 10.39 -35.59 42.45
N ALA A 20 9.21 -35.81 43.05
CA ALA A 20 8.45 -34.78 43.75
C ALA A 20 8.14 -35.17 45.20
N THR A 21 8.33 -34.21 46.11
CA THR A 21 8.02 -34.33 47.54
C THR A 21 7.04 -33.24 47.93
N PHE A 22 5.92 -33.61 48.53
CA PHE A 22 4.96 -32.68 49.12
C PHE A 22 5.44 -32.29 50.51
N ILE A 23 5.50 -30.99 50.79
CA ILE A 23 6.04 -30.42 52.02
C ILE A 23 4.97 -29.52 52.64
N ILE A 24 4.70 -29.74 53.92
CA ILE A 24 3.90 -28.83 54.75
C ILE A 24 4.87 -28.17 55.73
N ASP A 25 5.00 -26.84 55.67
CA ASP A 25 5.87 -26.12 56.61
C ASP A 25 5.25 -25.97 58.01
N ASP A 26 6.02 -25.42 58.94
CA ASP A 26 5.62 -25.17 60.33
C ASP A 26 4.47 -24.14 60.46
N LYS A 27 4.19 -23.38 59.40
CA LYS A 27 3.09 -22.42 59.28
C LYS A 27 1.88 -23.00 58.51
N GLY A 28 1.95 -24.26 58.09
CA GLY A 28 0.90 -24.95 57.35
C GLY A 28 0.88 -24.71 55.84
N ASN A 29 1.87 -24.00 55.27
CA ASN A 29 1.96 -23.80 53.83
C ASN A 29 2.32 -25.10 53.12
N ARG A 30 1.63 -25.36 52.01
CA ARG A 30 1.75 -26.59 51.23
C ARG A 30 2.51 -26.31 49.93
N THR A 31 3.61 -27.02 49.73
CA THR A 31 4.44 -26.92 48.52
C THR A 31 4.80 -28.29 47.99
N ILE A 32 5.01 -28.41 46.69
CA ILE A 32 5.59 -29.61 46.06
C ILE A 32 6.98 -29.25 45.57
N ARG A 33 8.00 -29.82 46.19
CA ARG A 33 9.38 -29.69 45.74
C ARG A 33 9.69 -30.77 44.70
N PHE A 34 10.06 -30.35 43.51
CA PHE A 34 10.53 -31.24 42.44
C PHE A 34 12.05 -31.13 42.33
N ARG A 35 12.77 -32.24 42.51
CA ARG A 35 14.23 -32.27 42.43
C ARG A 35 14.70 -33.50 41.67
N VAL A 36 15.49 -33.28 40.62
CA VAL A 36 16.11 -34.35 39.84
C VAL A 36 17.51 -33.96 39.36
N ASN A 37 18.39 -34.96 39.29
CA ASN A 37 19.67 -34.88 38.62
C ASN A 37 19.80 -36.13 37.75
N LYS A 38 19.55 -36.00 36.44
CA LYS A 38 19.52 -37.12 35.50
C LYS A 38 19.94 -36.64 34.11
N ASN A 39 20.74 -37.43 33.39
CA ASN A 39 21.22 -37.13 32.03
C ASN A 39 21.86 -35.73 31.88
N GLY A 40 22.60 -35.27 32.90
CA GLY A 40 23.21 -33.93 32.92
C GLY A 40 22.25 -32.78 33.27
N ILE A 41 20.95 -33.04 33.41
CA ILE A 41 19.94 -32.04 33.77
C ILE A 41 19.78 -31.99 35.30
N LYS A 42 20.15 -30.85 35.89
CA LYS A 42 19.89 -30.53 37.31
C LYS A 42 18.70 -29.59 37.40
N PHE A 43 17.56 -30.08 37.87
CA PHE A 43 16.33 -29.30 38.02
C PHE A 43 15.81 -29.42 39.46
N ASP A 44 15.70 -28.26 40.15
CA ASP A 44 15.19 -28.13 41.51
C ASP A 44 14.24 -26.93 41.54
N THR A 45 12.96 -27.17 41.83
CA THR A 45 11.93 -26.12 41.87
C THR A 45 10.88 -26.44 42.93
N ASN A 46 10.17 -25.41 43.38
CA ASN A 46 9.03 -25.54 44.28
C ASN A 46 7.76 -25.08 43.55
N LEU A 47 6.73 -25.92 43.58
CA LEU A 47 5.38 -25.58 43.16
C LEU A 47 4.55 -25.24 44.39
N VAL A 48 3.96 -24.06 44.44
CA VAL A 48 2.95 -23.72 45.45
C VAL A 48 1.67 -24.48 45.11
N VAL A 49 1.11 -25.18 46.09
CA VAL A 49 -0.08 -26.01 45.90
C VAL A 49 -1.30 -25.10 45.69
N THR A 50 -2.01 -25.30 44.60
CA THR A 50 -3.05 -24.36 44.13
C THR A 50 -4.45 -24.66 44.68
N GLY A 51 -4.59 -25.74 45.45
CA GLY A 51 -5.88 -26.25 45.94
C GLY A 51 -6.52 -27.28 45.00
N ASP A 52 -6.16 -27.27 43.71
CA ASP A 52 -6.48 -28.32 42.74
C ASP A 52 -5.33 -29.33 42.62
N MET A 53 -5.48 -30.45 43.33
CA MET A 53 -4.48 -31.51 43.35
C MET A 53 -4.31 -32.22 41.98
N THR A 54 -5.30 -32.13 41.09
CA THR A 54 -5.25 -32.74 39.76
C THR A 54 -4.31 -31.94 38.86
N ALA A 55 -4.46 -30.62 38.85
CA ALA A 55 -3.58 -29.72 38.12
C ALA A 55 -2.13 -29.79 38.62
N ASP A 56 -1.94 -29.82 39.95
CA ASP A 56 -0.62 -29.91 40.56
C ASP A 56 0.09 -31.24 40.18
N LYS A 57 -0.65 -32.36 40.14
CA LYS A 57 -0.15 -33.66 39.65
C LYS A 57 0.21 -33.63 38.17
N ALA A 58 -0.65 -33.06 37.32
CA ALA A 58 -0.40 -32.97 35.88
C ALA A 58 0.89 -32.19 35.57
N LYS A 59 1.14 -31.10 36.31
CA LYS A 59 2.34 -30.29 36.17
C LYS A 59 3.62 -31.06 36.54
N VAL A 60 3.58 -31.81 37.64
CA VAL A 60 4.68 -32.68 38.05
C VAL A 60 4.92 -33.82 37.05
N ALA A 61 3.85 -34.41 36.51
CA ALA A 61 3.93 -35.45 35.48
C ALA A 61 4.59 -34.93 34.20
N ASN A 62 4.26 -33.71 33.76
CA ASN A 62 4.89 -33.08 32.61
C ASN A 62 6.39 -32.84 32.84
N TRP A 63 6.81 -32.39 34.02
CA TRP A 63 8.24 -32.28 34.34
C TRP A 63 8.96 -33.63 34.32
N ASN A 64 8.33 -34.69 34.83
CA ASN A 64 8.87 -36.05 34.72
C ASN A 64 9.01 -36.50 33.26
N LEU A 65 8.04 -36.17 32.41
CA LEU A 65 8.05 -36.51 30.99
C LEU A 65 9.19 -35.79 30.25
N ASP A 66 9.36 -34.48 30.47
CA ASP A 66 10.43 -33.68 29.89
C ASP A 66 11.81 -34.26 30.26
N ILE A 67 12.01 -34.57 31.54
CA ILE A 67 13.26 -35.18 32.03
C ILE A 67 13.50 -36.56 31.40
N SER A 68 12.45 -37.37 31.21
CA SER A 68 12.61 -38.68 30.55
C SER A 68 13.00 -38.57 29.07
N ARG A 69 12.63 -37.46 28.42
CA ARG A 69 13.01 -37.11 27.05
C ARG A 69 14.35 -36.36 26.95
N GLY A 70 15.02 -36.09 28.08
CA GLY A 70 16.25 -35.28 28.09
C GLY A 70 16.02 -33.79 27.83
N ILE A 71 14.81 -33.29 28.07
CA ILE A 71 14.43 -31.89 27.94
C ILE A 71 14.50 -31.23 29.32
N ASP A 72 15.16 -30.06 29.43
CA ASP A 72 15.16 -29.27 30.65
C ASP A 72 13.79 -28.60 30.87
N PRO A 73 13.06 -28.89 31.97
CA PRO A 73 11.72 -28.36 32.19
C PRO A 73 11.70 -26.89 32.63
N ARG A 74 12.87 -26.28 32.88
CA ARG A 74 12.96 -24.85 33.17
C ARG A 74 12.45 -24.08 31.95
N PRO A 75 11.55 -23.11 32.12
CA PRO A 75 11.24 -22.19 31.04
C PRO A 75 12.55 -21.55 30.58
N LYS A 76 12.90 -21.75 29.30
CA LYS A 76 14.08 -21.11 28.71
C LYS A 76 13.95 -19.61 28.98
N LYS A 77 14.89 -19.07 29.74
CA LYS A 77 14.99 -17.63 30.02
C LYS A 77 15.01 -16.96 28.63
N ARG A 78 13.94 -16.27 28.24
CA ARG A 78 13.95 -15.47 27.02
C ARG A 78 15.11 -14.51 27.16
N GLU A 79 16.10 -14.62 26.29
CA GLU A 79 17.19 -13.64 26.25
C GLU A 79 16.54 -12.28 25.99
N ASN A 80 16.51 -11.43 27.03
CA ASN A 80 16.23 -10.01 26.89
C ASN A 80 17.40 -9.38 26.14
N LEU A 81 17.50 -9.65 24.84
CA LEU A 81 18.01 -8.67 23.91
C LEU A 81 16.95 -7.55 23.94
N ASN A 82 17.34 -6.33 24.27
CA ASN A 82 16.50 -5.14 24.10
C ASN A 82 16.19 -5.01 22.60
N LYS A 83 15.22 -5.79 22.12
CA LYS A 83 14.82 -5.79 20.73
C LYS A 83 14.18 -4.43 20.44
N PRO A 84 14.52 -3.82 19.30
CA PRO A 84 14.14 -2.45 19.02
C PRO A 84 12.61 -2.30 18.96
N SER A 85 12.15 -1.07 19.23
CA SER A 85 10.73 -0.73 19.07
C SER A 85 10.31 -0.76 17.59
N PHE A 86 9.00 -0.87 17.35
CA PHE A 86 8.47 -0.73 15.99
C PHE A 86 8.90 0.58 15.34
N ARG A 87 8.87 1.69 16.11
CA ARG A 87 9.25 3.02 15.61
C ARG A 87 10.70 3.07 15.15
N TYR A 88 11.63 2.49 15.92
CA TYR A 88 13.02 2.39 15.50
C TYR A 88 13.15 1.61 14.18
N CYS A 89 12.52 0.43 14.10
CA CYS A 89 12.58 -0.40 12.89
C CYS A 89 11.95 0.31 11.68
N MET A 90 10.87 1.06 11.90
CA MET A 90 10.24 1.90 10.88
C MET A 90 11.21 2.97 10.39
N ASP A 91 11.86 3.71 11.29
CA ASP A 91 12.78 4.78 10.92
C ASP A 91 13.99 4.24 10.12
N GLU A 92 14.59 3.14 10.55
CA GLU A 92 15.69 2.48 9.83
C GLU A 92 15.26 1.94 8.47
N TYR A 93 14.11 1.26 8.40
CA TYR A 93 13.58 0.77 7.12
C TYR A 93 13.29 1.93 6.15
N LEU A 94 12.74 3.03 6.66
CA LEU A 94 12.41 4.20 5.83
C LEU A 94 13.67 4.91 5.32
N LYS A 95 14.80 4.93 6.06
CA LYS A 95 16.05 5.52 5.54
C LYS A 95 16.42 4.95 4.17
N LYS A 96 16.36 3.62 4.01
CA LYS A 96 16.65 2.94 2.74
C LYS A 96 15.44 2.95 1.79
N LYS A 97 14.22 2.75 2.30
CA LYS A 97 13.05 2.66 1.41
C LYS A 97 12.75 4.00 0.72
N LEU A 98 13.02 5.12 1.39
CA LEU A 98 12.76 6.45 0.84
C LEU A 98 13.78 6.85 -0.24
N THR A 99 15.00 6.28 -0.23
CA THR A 99 15.98 6.51 -1.32
C THR A 99 15.56 5.83 -2.62
N ASP A 100 14.91 4.67 -2.53
CA ASP A 100 14.43 3.92 -3.69
C ASP A 100 13.19 4.55 -4.37
N LEU A 101 12.56 5.53 -3.72
CA LEU A 101 11.35 6.17 -4.25
C LEU A 101 11.72 7.45 -5.01
N THR A 102 11.30 7.54 -6.26
CA THR A 102 11.52 8.74 -7.09
C THR A 102 10.50 9.86 -6.83
N ASN A 103 9.36 9.55 -6.20
CA ASN A 103 8.25 10.50 -6.00
C ASN A 103 8.13 10.99 -4.55
N ASP A 104 8.38 12.28 -4.31
CA ASP A 104 8.37 12.89 -2.96
C ASP A 104 6.99 12.85 -2.26
N LYS A 105 5.89 12.91 -3.02
CA LYS A 105 4.55 12.75 -2.44
C LYS A 105 4.38 11.34 -1.88
N ASN A 106 4.89 10.33 -2.59
CA ASN A 106 4.88 8.96 -2.11
C ASN A 106 5.78 8.78 -0.89
N LYS A 107 6.99 9.38 -0.89
CA LYS A 107 7.91 9.39 0.27
C LYS A 107 7.21 9.91 1.52
N LYS A 108 6.60 11.10 1.44
CA LYS A 108 5.84 11.70 2.55
C LYS A 108 4.69 10.80 3.00
N GLN A 109 3.97 10.18 2.06
CA GLN A 109 2.84 9.31 2.38
C GLN A 109 3.27 8.05 3.14
N TRP A 110 4.45 7.48 2.90
CA TRP A 110 4.95 6.32 3.63
C TRP A 110 5.09 6.61 5.13
N ARG A 111 5.86 7.66 5.46
CA ARG A 111 6.08 8.08 6.85
C ARG A 111 4.78 8.49 7.52
N SER A 112 4.03 9.42 6.91
CA SER A 112 2.81 9.96 7.50
C SER A 112 1.76 8.88 7.82
N THR A 113 1.52 7.90 6.94
CA THR A 113 0.51 6.87 7.26
C THR A 113 0.89 5.97 8.41
N LEU A 114 2.18 5.64 8.56
CA LEU A 114 2.64 4.78 9.66
C LEU A 114 2.66 5.57 10.97
N GLU A 115 3.10 6.83 10.94
CA GLU A 115 3.10 7.71 12.11
C GLU A 115 1.69 8.04 12.60
N THR A 116 0.74 8.29 11.69
CA THR A 116 -0.63 8.65 12.06
C THR A 116 -1.45 7.46 12.52
N HIS A 117 -1.27 6.27 11.93
CA HIS A 117 -2.21 5.15 12.12
C HIS A 117 -1.65 3.96 12.87
N ILE A 118 -0.33 3.80 12.95
CA ILE A 118 0.31 2.60 13.53
C ILE A 118 1.11 2.98 14.78
N CYS A 119 1.93 4.02 14.69
CA CYS A 119 2.78 4.45 15.80
C CYS A 119 2.03 4.80 17.10
N PRO A 120 0.81 5.36 17.10
CA PRO A 120 0.10 5.66 18.34
C PRO A 120 -0.21 4.41 19.18
N SER A 121 -0.46 3.26 18.54
CA SER A 121 -0.84 2.02 19.21
C SER A 121 0.36 1.10 19.49
N ILE A 122 1.27 0.95 18.52
CA ILE A 122 2.35 -0.06 18.60
C ILE A 122 3.76 0.53 18.48
N GLY A 123 3.91 1.84 18.25
CA GLY A 123 5.19 2.46 17.90
C GLY A 123 6.29 2.25 18.95
N ASN A 124 5.92 2.30 20.23
CA ASN A 124 6.87 2.15 21.35
C ASN A 124 7.01 0.69 21.84
N LYS A 125 6.18 -0.24 21.35
CA LYS A 125 6.27 -1.65 21.74
C LYS A 125 7.48 -2.30 21.07
N SER A 126 8.10 -3.26 21.77
CA SER A 126 9.16 -4.10 21.20
C SER A 126 8.63 -4.84 19.98
N ILE A 127 9.37 -4.86 18.88
CA ILE A 127 8.90 -5.45 17.63
C ILE A 127 8.62 -6.96 17.72
N ASP A 128 9.19 -7.63 18.72
CA ASP A 128 9.00 -9.05 18.97
C ASP A 128 7.73 -9.37 19.77
N GLU A 129 7.22 -8.39 20.50
CA GLU A 129 6.04 -8.53 21.37
C GLU A 129 4.74 -8.21 20.64
N ILE A 130 4.82 -7.52 19.50
CA ILE A 130 3.64 -7.12 18.74
C ILE A 130 2.97 -8.35 18.11
N THR A 131 1.65 -8.43 18.27
CA THR A 131 0.80 -9.52 17.76
C THR A 131 -0.04 -9.08 16.58
N SER A 132 -0.66 -10.03 15.87
CA SER A 132 -1.64 -9.71 14.82
C SER A 132 -2.84 -8.91 15.38
N SER A 133 -3.24 -9.15 16.63
CA SER A 133 -4.36 -8.45 17.27
C SER A 133 -4.07 -6.96 17.43
N ASP A 134 -2.86 -6.60 17.88
CA ASP A 134 -2.45 -5.20 18.02
C ASP A 134 -2.54 -4.43 16.68
N ILE A 135 -2.19 -5.12 15.59
CA ILE A 135 -2.20 -4.55 14.24
C ILE A 135 -3.62 -4.39 13.72
N ILE A 136 -4.47 -5.41 13.95
CA ILE A 136 -5.88 -5.36 13.59
C ILE A 136 -6.55 -4.20 14.32
N GLU A 137 -6.31 -4.02 15.62
CA GLU A 137 -6.87 -2.91 16.40
C GLU A 137 -6.44 -1.54 15.85
N ALA A 138 -5.16 -1.38 15.52
CA ALA A 138 -4.64 -0.13 14.95
C ALA A 138 -5.25 0.20 13.57
N ILE A 139 -5.53 -0.82 12.75
CA ILE A 139 -5.96 -0.64 11.36
C ILE A 139 -7.48 -0.63 11.19
N ARG A 140 -8.22 -1.28 12.09
CA ARG A 140 -9.69 -1.40 12.04
C ARG A 140 -10.42 -0.07 11.82
N PRO A 141 -10.06 1.06 12.46
CA PRO A 141 -10.71 2.36 12.19
C PRO A 141 -10.61 2.84 10.73
N LEU A 142 -9.53 2.47 10.02
CA LEU A 142 -9.39 2.77 8.59
C LEU A 142 -10.19 1.81 7.71
N TRP A 143 -10.34 0.57 8.18
CA TRP A 143 -10.97 -0.51 7.44
C TRP A 143 -12.49 -0.41 7.44
N ASP A 144 -13.08 -0.05 8.59
CA ASP A 144 -14.52 0.04 8.79
C ASP A 144 -15.13 1.36 8.26
N THR A 145 -14.32 2.22 7.65
CA THR A 145 -14.74 3.53 7.12
C THR A 145 -14.60 3.60 5.60
N LYS A 146 -14.92 4.76 5.00
CA LYS A 146 -14.69 5.04 3.56
C LYS A 146 -13.20 4.99 3.14
N ARG A 147 -12.27 4.66 4.05
CA ARG A 147 -10.80 4.69 3.87
C ARG A 147 -10.15 3.30 3.81
N ALA A 148 -10.89 2.26 3.46
CA ALA A 148 -10.38 0.88 3.40
C ALA A 148 -9.11 0.71 2.54
N GLU A 149 -8.98 1.42 1.41
CA GLU A 149 -7.74 1.40 0.59
C GLU A 149 -6.55 2.04 1.32
N THR A 150 -6.77 3.09 2.12
CA THR A 150 -5.73 3.64 3.00
C THR A 150 -5.35 2.60 4.05
N GLY A 151 -6.32 1.92 4.67
CA GLY A 151 -6.06 0.82 5.60
C GLY A 151 -5.20 -0.29 4.98
N ARG A 152 -5.56 -0.74 3.77
CA ARG A 152 -4.81 -1.76 3.01
C ARG A 152 -3.37 -1.33 2.75
N ARG A 153 -3.15 -0.10 2.30
CA ARG A 153 -1.81 0.44 2.07
C ARG A 153 -1.02 0.55 3.37
N THR A 154 -1.64 1.02 4.44
CA THR A 154 -1.01 1.08 5.77
C THR A 154 -0.58 -0.32 6.21
N LEU A 155 -1.44 -1.33 6.06
CA LEU A 155 -1.08 -2.71 6.41
C LEU A 155 0.11 -3.23 5.62
N GLN A 156 0.12 -3.01 4.29
CA GLN A 156 1.25 -3.41 3.44
C GLN A 156 2.56 -2.76 3.88
N ARG A 157 2.52 -1.48 4.28
CA ARG A 157 3.68 -0.75 4.78
C ARG A 157 4.14 -1.30 6.13
N THR A 158 3.21 -1.58 7.05
CA THR A 158 3.50 -2.23 8.34
C THR A 158 4.15 -3.58 8.13
N ALA A 159 3.64 -4.40 7.21
CA ALA A 159 4.22 -5.71 6.89
C ALA A 159 5.64 -5.60 6.35
N ALA A 160 5.96 -4.57 5.56
CA ALA A 160 7.31 -4.34 5.08
C ALA A 160 8.29 -4.01 6.21
N VAL A 161 7.88 -3.22 7.21
CA VAL A 161 8.70 -2.92 8.41
C VAL A 161 8.97 -4.19 9.21
N PHE A 162 7.97 -5.05 9.41
CA PHE A 162 8.17 -6.34 10.07
C PHE A 162 9.08 -7.27 9.26
N GLY A 163 8.96 -7.29 7.93
CA GLY A 163 9.84 -8.06 7.06
C GLY A 163 11.31 -7.61 7.19
N TRP A 164 11.54 -6.30 7.26
CA TRP A 164 12.88 -5.74 7.52
C TRP A 164 13.41 -6.16 8.89
N ALA A 165 12.59 -6.10 9.94
CA ALA A 165 12.99 -6.48 11.29
C ALA A 165 13.30 -7.97 11.43
N MET A 166 12.54 -8.84 10.74
CA MET A 166 12.82 -10.27 10.66
C MET A 166 14.14 -10.54 9.95
N ALA A 167 14.43 -9.85 8.84
CA ALA A 167 15.69 -9.98 8.13
C ALA A 167 16.92 -9.58 8.98
N HIS A 168 16.74 -8.66 9.95
CA HIS A 168 17.77 -8.27 10.91
C HIS A 168 17.82 -9.15 12.17
N GLY A 169 16.99 -10.19 12.24
CA GLY A 169 16.91 -11.08 13.41
C GLY A 169 16.24 -10.46 14.64
N TYR A 170 15.66 -9.26 14.52
CA TYR A 170 14.94 -8.61 15.64
C TYR A 170 13.62 -9.30 15.97
N ARG A 171 13.08 -10.11 15.06
CA ARG A 171 11.89 -10.91 15.31
C ARG A 171 12.08 -12.31 14.74
N SER A 172 11.80 -13.31 15.56
CA SER A 172 11.90 -14.73 15.18
C SER A 172 10.55 -15.36 14.84
N THR A 173 9.45 -14.74 15.27
CA THR A 173 8.09 -15.18 14.99
C THR A 173 7.61 -14.66 13.64
N ALA A 174 6.56 -15.29 13.09
CA ALA A 174 5.96 -14.88 11.83
C ALA A 174 5.51 -13.40 11.84
N ASN A 175 5.48 -12.80 10.65
CA ASN A 175 5.10 -11.41 10.47
C ASN A 175 3.61 -11.21 10.83
N PRO A 176 3.30 -10.47 11.91
CA PRO A 176 1.94 -10.29 12.41
C PRO A 176 1.06 -9.45 11.48
N ALA A 177 1.67 -8.69 10.56
CA ALA A 177 0.99 -7.85 9.58
C ALA A 177 0.70 -8.57 8.25
N THR A 178 0.99 -9.87 8.15
CA THR A 178 0.75 -10.64 6.93
C THR A 178 -0.75 -10.70 6.65
N TRP A 179 -1.15 -10.38 5.41
CA TRP A 179 -2.55 -10.45 4.99
C TRP A 179 -3.00 -11.90 4.79
N GLN A 180 -2.35 -12.59 3.85
CA GLN A 180 -2.75 -13.92 3.40
C GLN A 180 -2.53 -14.96 4.49
N GLY A 181 -3.56 -15.75 4.80
CA GLY A 181 -3.52 -16.77 5.85
C GLY A 181 -3.48 -16.23 7.29
N ASN A 182 -3.72 -14.93 7.50
CA ASN A 182 -3.73 -14.31 8.83
C ASN A 182 -4.82 -13.23 8.91
N ILE A 183 -4.49 -11.97 8.62
CA ILE A 183 -5.43 -10.84 8.84
C ILE A 183 -6.70 -10.95 7.97
N GLU A 184 -6.63 -11.61 6.80
CA GLU A 184 -7.78 -11.77 5.91
C GLU A 184 -8.95 -12.58 6.51
N HIS A 185 -8.70 -13.37 7.55
CA HIS A 185 -9.75 -14.13 8.25
C HIS A 185 -10.52 -13.29 9.28
N VAL A 186 -9.98 -12.12 9.64
CA VAL A 186 -10.57 -11.22 10.65
C VAL A 186 -11.13 -9.95 10.03
N LEU A 187 -10.45 -9.42 9.02
CA LEU A 187 -10.89 -8.23 8.28
C LEU A 187 -11.47 -8.64 6.91
N ALA A 188 -12.69 -8.21 6.61
CA ALA A 188 -13.29 -8.43 5.30
C ALA A 188 -12.39 -7.86 4.19
N ARG A 189 -12.32 -8.54 3.04
CA ARG A 189 -11.54 -8.06 1.89
C ARG A 189 -12.01 -6.65 1.50
N PRO A 190 -11.11 -5.66 1.30
CA PRO A 190 -11.51 -4.31 0.91
C PRO A 190 -12.39 -4.26 -0.35
N SER A 191 -12.22 -5.24 -1.26
CA SER A 191 -13.03 -5.40 -2.47
C SER A 191 -14.48 -5.84 -2.20
N SER A 192 -14.78 -6.49 -1.07
CA SER A 192 -16.16 -6.74 -0.63
C SER A 192 -16.77 -5.55 0.11
N VAL A 193 -15.95 -4.59 0.56
CA VAL A 193 -16.41 -3.35 1.21
C VAL A 193 -16.79 -2.29 0.16
N LYS A 194 -16.18 -2.30 -1.03
CA LYS A 194 -16.63 -1.53 -2.23
C LYS A 194 -16.09 -2.18 -3.51
N LYS A 195 -16.96 -2.49 -4.48
CA LYS A 195 -16.53 -2.71 -5.87
C LYS A 195 -15.74 -1.48 -6.33
N PRO A 196 -14.57 -1.61 -6.99
CA PRO A 196 -13.89 -0.47 -7.58
C PRO A 196 -14.87 0.18 -8.56
N LYS A 197 -15.39 1.36 -8.21
CA LYS A 197 -16.17 2.15 -9.17
C LYS A 197 -15.19 2.60 -10.27
N PRO A 198 -15.52 2.40 -11.56
CA PRO A 198 -14.82 3.08 -12.63
C PRO A 198 -14.75 4.57 -12.30
N PHE A 199 -13.65 5.23 -12.66
CA PHE A 199 -13.59 6.69 -12.55
C PHE A 199 -14.77 7.28 -13.31
N GLU A 200 -15.52 8.16 -12.66
CA GLU A 200 -16.69 8.77 -13.30
C GLU A 200 -16.22 9.54 -14.55
N SER A 201 -16.76 9.13 -15.69
CA SER A 201 -16.45 9.63 -17.02
C SER A 201 -17.64 10.39 -17.59
N LEU A 202 -17.36 11.33 -18.48
CA LEU A 202 -18.39 11.99 -19.26
C LEU A 202 -18.83 11.02 -20.37
N PRO A 203 -20.14 10.79 -20.61
CA PRO A 203 -20.57 10.10 -21.82
C PRO A 203 -20.00 10.79 -23.05
N TYR A 204 -19.52 10.02 -24.03
CA TYR A 204 -18.76 10.62 -25.13
C TYR A 204 -19.59 11.61 -25.95
N LEU A 205 -20.90 11.35 -26.11
CA LEU A 205 -21.82 12.26 -26.79
C LEU A 205 -21.94 13.65 -26.14
N GLU A 206 -21.66 13.77 -24.84
CA GLU A 206 -21.69 15.05 -24.11
C GLU A 206 -20.34 15.79 -24.14
N LEU A 207 -19.28 15.13 -24.63
CA LEU A 207 -17.93 15.70 -24.65
C LEU A 207 -17.80 16.94 -25.55
N PRO A 208 -18.37 16.99 -26.77
CA PRO A 208 -18.22 18.16 -27.63
C PRO A 208 -18.77 19.44 -26.99
N GLU A 209 -19.96 19.39 -26.38
CA GLU A 209 -20.54 20.55 -25.68
C GLU A 209 -19.72 20.98 -24.47
N PHE A 210 -19.21 20.02 -23.69
CA PHE A 210 -18.30 20.31 -22.59
C PHE A 210 -17.00 20.96 -23.08
N TYR A 211 -16.45 20.47 -24.19
CA TYR A 211 -15.24 21.03 -24.80
C TYR A 211 -15.48 22.44 -25.34
N ALA A 212 -16.66 22.74 -25.92
CA ALA A 212 -17.05 24.08 -26.34
C ALA A 212 -17.09 25.08 -25.15
N LYS A 213 -17.62 24.65 -24.00
CA LYS A 213 -17.58 25.46 -22.76
C LYS A 213 -16.15 25.74 -22.30
N LEU A 214 -15.25 24.75 -22.40
CA LEU A 214 -13.82 24.96 -22.12
C LEU A 214 -13.19 25.92 -23.13
N HIS A 215 -13.50 25.76 -24.41
CA HIS A 215 -12.96 26.57 -25.50
C HIS A 215 -13.23 28.06 -25.31
N ALA A 216 -14.41 28.42 -24.78
CA ALA A 216 -14.78 29.81 -24.49
C ALA A 216 -13.94 30.47 -23.37
N ILE A 217 -13.20 29.70 -22.57
CA ILE A 217 -12.39 30.21 -21.45
C ILE A 217 -10.95 30.41 -21.90
N ASN A 218 -10.54 31.66 -22.12
CA ASN A 218 -9.17 32.01 -22.46
C ASN A 218 -8.24 32.00 -21.23
N SER A 219 -7.73 30.83 -20.85
CA SER A 219 -6.83 30.68 -19.70
C SER A 219 -5.91 29.48 -19.82
N VAL A 220 -4.77 29.52 -19.13
CA VAL A 220 -3.81 28.40 -19.08
C VAL A 220 -4.45 27.10 -18.60
N GLN A 221 -5.31 27.15 -17.57
CA GLN A 221 -6.01 25.95 -17.09
C GLN A 221 -6.93 25.33 -18.15
N SER A 222 -7.61 26.14 -18.96
CA SER A 222 -8.47 25.63 -20.02
C SER A 222 -7.65 24.97 -21.11
N LEU A 223 -6.58 25.63 -21.57
CA LEU A 223 -5.67 25.07 -22.57
C LEU A 223 -5.03 23.76 -22.08
N ALA A 224 -4.62 23.69 -20.82
CA ALA A 224 -4.08 22.47 -20.22
C ALA A 224 -5.11 21.32 -20.21
N LEU A 225 -6.38 21.60 -19.88
CA LEU A 225 -7.44 20.59 -19.90
C LEU A 225 -7.79 20.15 -21.33
N ARG A 226 -7.87 21.09 -22.27
CA ARG A 226 -8.07 20.81 -23.70
C ARG A 226 -6.96 19.91 -24.24
N PHE A 227 -5.71 20.21 -23.91
CA PHE A 227 -4.55 19.39 -24.26
C PHE A 227 -4.65 17.97 -23.69
N ILE A 228 -5.06 17.82 -22.42
CA ILE A 228 -5.28 16.51 -21.79
C ILE A 228 -6.36 15.70 -22.55
N ILE A 229 -7.47 16.33 -22.91
CA ILE A 229 -8.58 15.67 -23.63
C ILE A 229 -8.13 15.24 -25.03
N LEU A 230 -7.47 16.12 -25.77
CA LEU A 230 -7.04 15.86 -27.15
C LEU A 230 -5.91 14.84 -27.25
N THR A 231 -5.06 14.69 -26.23
CA THR A 231 -3.90 13.78 -26.27
C THR A 231 -4.16 12.40 -25.66
N ILE A 232 -5.10 12.30 -24.72
CA ILE A 232 -5.64 11.10 -24.01
C ILE A 232 -4.63 10.17 -23.29
N GLY A 233 -3.48 9.89 -23.89
CA GLY A 233 -2.45 8.97 -23.41
C GLY A 233 -1.66 9.46 -22.20
N SER A 234 -1.62 10.78 -21.98
CA SER A 234 -0.86 11.36 -20.88
C SER A 234 -1.71 11.53 -19.62
N ARG A 235 -1.14 11.20 -18.45
CA ARG A 235 -1.80 11.48 -17.17
C ARG A 235 -1.75 12.99 -16.92
N ILE A 236 -2.69 13.54 -16.16
CA ILE A 236 -2.72 14.98 -15.82
C ILE A 236 -1.35 15.52 -15.37
N GLY A 237 -0.63 14.77 -14.53
CA GLY A 237 0.70 15.16 -14.05
C GLY A 237 1.78 15.25 -15.12
N VAL A 238 1.67 14.46 -16.19
CA VAL A 238 2.58 14.50 -17.34
C VAL A 238 2.20 15.67 -18.24
N ALA A 239 0.93 15.74 -18.64
CA ALA A 239 0.43 16.74 -19.57
C ALA A 239 0.54 18.18 -19.06
N LYS A 240 0.15 18.44 -17.81
CA LYS A 240 0.21 19.79 -17.22
C LYS A 240 1.64 20.33 -17.11
N SER A 241 2.61 19.43 -17.11
CA SER A 241 4.02 19.75 -16.91
C SER A 241 4.81 19.55 -18.21
N ALA A 242 4.14 19.38 -19.36
CA ALA A 242 4.79 19.28 -20.66
C ALA A 242 5.65 20.52 -20.92
N THR A 243 6.81 20.33 -21.55
CA THR A 243 7.74 21.43 -21.88
C THR A 243 7.83 21.63 -23.38
N TRP A 244 8.18 22.85 -23.81
CA TRP A 244 8.34 23.15 -25.24
C TRP A 244 9.41 22.29 -25.90
N SER A 245 10.45 21.88 -25.17
CA SER A 245 11.50 20.97 -25.64
C SER A 245 11.03 19.55 -25.95
N GLU A 246 9.86 19.14 -25.45
CA GLU A 246 9.27 17.82 -25.74
C GLU A 246 8.45 17.82 -27.03
N ILE A 247 8.17 19.00 -27.60
CA ILE A 247 7.31 19.19 -28.77
C ILE A 247 8.17 19.25 -30.03
N ASP A 248 7.98 18.26 -30.90
CA ASP A 248 8.58 18.17 -32.22
C ASP A 248 7.47 18.40 -33.25
N LEU A 249 7.26 19.66 -33.65
CA LEU A 249 6.20 20.04 -34.61
C LEU A 249 6.51 19.54 -36.02
N ASP A 250 7.79 19.46 -36.40
CA ASP A 250 8.21 18.98 -37.72
C ASP A 250 7.84 17.51 -37.92
N GLN A 251 8.03 16.68 -36.88
CA GLN A 251 7.59 15.28 -36.92
C GLN A 251 6.13 15.09 -36.48
N GLY A 252 5.50 16.13 -35.91
CA GLY A 252 4.16 16.06 -35.34
C GLY A 252 4.08 15.09 -34.15
N ILE A 253 5.05 15.16 -33.23
CA ILE A 253 5.18 14.25 -32.09
C ILE A 253 5.46 15.02 -30.80
N TRP A 254 4.74 14.68 -29.73
CA TRP A 254 5.10 15.03 -28.36
C TRP A 254 5.83 13.85 -27.71
N ARG A 255 7.09 14.05 -27.34
CA ARG A 255 7.98 13.02 -26.79
C ARG A 255 8.07 13.14 -25.27
N VAL A 256 7.40 12.25 -24.55
CA VAL A 256 7.54 12.18 -23.10
C VAL A 256 8.65 11.20 -22.73
N THR A 257 9.69 11.70 -22.05
CA THR A 257 10.82 10.88 -21.60
C THR A 257 10.45 9.95 -20.44
N GLU A 258 11.21 8.85 -20.31
CA GLU A 258 10.99 7.83 -19.27
C GLU A 258 11.06 8.39 -17.86
N ASP A 259 11.95 9.36 -17.61
CA ASP A 259 12.12 9.99 -16.29
C ASP A 259 10.84 10.63 -15.75
N ARG A 260 9.91 10.98 -16.65
CA ARG A 260 8.65 11.65 -16.33
C ARG A 260 7.44 10.73 -16.28
N MET A 261 7.61 9.47 -16.68
CA MET A 261 6.54 8.47 -16.67
C MET A 261 6.85 7.31 -15.72
N LYS A 262 5.79 6.62 -15.27
CA LYS A 262 5.90 5.35 -14.54
C LYS A 262 5.95 4.14 -15.47
N THR A 263 5.98 4.39 -16.77
CA THR A 263 5.83 3.45 -17.89
C THR A 263 6.73 3.92 -19.02
N ASP A 264 7.12 3.02 -19.91
CA ASP A 264 8.05 3.23 -21.02
C ASP A 264 7.68 4.44 -21.93
N LYS A 265 8.65 4.96 -22.70
CA LYS A 265 8.52 6.13 -23.61
C LYS A 265 7.20 6.15 -24.36
N LEU A 266 6.53 7.31 -24.37
CA LEU A 266 5.32 7.53 -25.18
C LEU A 266 5.56 8.68 -26.13
N ASN A 267 5.57 8.35 -27.43
CA ASN A 267 5.42 9.32 -28.50
C ASN A 267 3.93 9.54 -28.72
N THR A 268 3.42 10.72 -28.43
CA THR A 268 2.00 11.07 -28.63
C THR A 268 1.87 11.86 -29.94
N PRO A 269 1.00 11.46 -30.88
CA PRO A 269 0.77 12.24 -32.09
C PRO A 269 0.28 13.65 -31.76
N ILE A 270 0.88 14.66 -32.39
CA ILE A 270 0.38 16.03 -32.42
C ILE A 270 -0.49 16.14 -33.68
N THR A 271 -1.80 16.27 -33.46
CA THR A 271 -2.76 16.54 -34.53
C THR A 271 -2.96 18.04 -34.69
N VAL A 272 -3.62 18.47 -35.77
CA VAL A 272 -3.95 19.89 -35.98
C VAL A 272 -4.73 20.50 -34.80
N HIS A 273 -5.55 19.70 -34.12
CA HIS A 273 -6.31 20.14 -32.94
C HIS A 273 -5.39 20.42 -31.74
N VAL A 274 -4.40 19.55 -31.51
CA VAL A 274 -3.39 19.74 -30.47
C VAL A 274 -2.51 20.95 -30.81
N GLU A 275 -2.12 21.10 -32.07
CA GLU A 275 -1.32 22.23 -32.54
C GLU A 275 -2.01 23.58 -32.30
N ARG A 276 -3.33 23.68 -32.52
CA ARG A 276 -4.12 24.88 -32.18
C ARG A 276 -3.99 25.24 -30.70
N VAL A 277 -4.09 24.25 -29.81
CA VAL A 277 -3.91 24.47 -28.36
C VAL A 277 -2.50 24.93 -28.03
N LEU A 278 -1.48 24.34 -28.66
CA LEU A 278 -0.08 24.75 -28.48
C LEU A 278 0.15 26.19 -28.95
N ARG A 279 -0.39 26.59 -30.11
CA ARG A 279 -0.29 27.97 -30.61
C ARG A 279 -0.92 28.97 -29.63
N LEU A 280 -2.09 28.67 -29.09
CA LEU A 280 -2.74 29.50 -28.07
C LEU A 280 -1.95 29.54 -26.76
N ALA A 281 -1.37 28.41 -26.34
CA ALA A 281 -0.56 28.33 -25.13
C ALA A 281 0.71 29.19 -25.20
N LYS A 282 1.24 29.42 -26.41
CA LYS A 282 2.42 30.27 -26.61
C LYS A 282 2.21 31.71 -26.15
N ALA A 283 0.98 32.22 -26.17
CA ALA A 283 0.65 33.55 -25.65
C ALA A 283 0.79 33.67 -24.12
N PHE A 284 0.84 32.54 -23.41
CA PHE A 284 1.03 32.47 -21.95
C PHE A 284 2.45 32.05 -21.56
N ASP A 285 3.37 31.92 -22.52
CA ASP A 285 4.75 31.53 -22.25
C ASP A 285 5.47 32.62 -21.46
N ASP A 286 5.98 32.25 -20.28
CA ASP A 286 6.72 33.12 -19.37
C ASP A 286 8.24 32.83 -19.41
N GLY A 287 8.69 31.98 -20.33
CA GLY A 287 10.09 31.60 -20.47
C GLY A 287 10.56 30.53 -19.47
N CYS A 288 9.69 30.01 -18.59
CA CYS A 288 10.08 28.95 -17.65
C CYS A 288 10.17 27.55 -18.29
N GLY A 289 9.87 27.44 -19.59
CA GLY A 289 9.99 26.23 -20.39
C GLY A 289 8.75 25.32 -20.39
N PHE A 290 7.82 25.50 -19.44
CA PHE A 290 6.56 24.77 -19.43
C PHE A 290 5.56 25.32 -20.46
N ILE A 291 4.81 24.43 -21.11
CA ILE A 291 3.72 24.81 -22.03
C ILE A 291 2.55 25.45 -21.25
N PHE A 292 2.33 24.99 -20.02
CA PHE A 292 1.26 25.48 -19.14
C PHE A 292 1.83 26.00 -17.82
N PRO A 293 2.41 27.21 -17.81
CA PRO A 293 3.03 27.77 -16.62
C PRO A 293 2.01 28.14 -15.54
N SER A 294 2.45 28.08 -14.29
CA SER A 294 1.73 28.64 -13.14
C SER A 294 2.06 30.13 -13.01
N PRO A 295 1.14 30.97 -12.48
CA PRO A 295 1.50 32.32 -12.04
C PRO A 295 2.64 32.35 -11.01
N GLN A 296 2.89 31.23 -10.32
CA GLN A 296 4.08 31.05 -9.48
C GLN A 296 5.28 30.68 -10.35
N ALA A 297 6.31 31.53 -10.33
CA ALA A 297 7.51 31.39 -11.15
C ALA A 297 8.13 29.98 -11.09
N GLY A 298 8.52 29.48 -12.27
CA GLY A 298 9.28 28.23 -12.43
C GLY A 298 8.49 26.95 -12.15
N LYS A 299 7.15 27.00 -12.12
CA LYS A 299 6.31 25.82 -11.86
C LYS A 299 5.24 25.66 -12.94
N PRO A 300 4.87 24.42 -13.27
CA PRO A 300 3.71 24.15 -14.10
C PRO A 300 2.41 24.35 -13.30
N ILE A 301 1.30 24.51 -14.00
CA ILE A 301 -0.02 24.64 -13.39
C ILE A 301 -0.37 23.46 -12.45
N SER A 302 -1.13 23.74 -11.39
CA SER A 302 -1.53 22.75 -10.39
C SER A 302 -2.70 21.87 -10.87
N ASP A 303 -2.71 20.60 -10.44
CA ASP A 303 -3.81 19.66 -10.72
C ASP A 303 -5.14 20.21 -10.21
N THR A 304 -5.12 20.87 -9.05
CA THR A 304 -6.30 21.50 -8.44
C THR A 304 -6.87 22.59 -9.32
N THR A 305 -6.02 23.41 -9.95
CA THR A 305 -6.47 24.49 -10.85
C THR A 305 -7.15 23.92 -12.10
N ILE A 306 -6.58 22.87 -12.70
CA ILE A 306 -7.20 22.18 -13.84
C ILE A 306 -8.51 21.51 -13.43
N ASN A 307 -8.53 20.80 -12.31
CA ASN A 307 -9.69 20.04 -11.86
C ASN A 307 -10.90 20.93 -11.51
N LYS A 308 -10.69 22.22 -11.19
CA LYS A 308 -11.80 23.17 -11.00
C LYS A 308 -12.67 23.30 -12.26
N LEU A 309 -12.09 23.17 -13.46
CA LEU A 309 -12.85 23.26 -14.72
C LEU A 309 -13.77 22.07 -14.97
N LEU A 310 -13.57 20.96 -14.24
CA LEU A 310 -14.45 19.80 -14.35
C LEU A 310 -15.88 20.10 -13.86
N SER A 311 -16.06 21.13 -13.02
CA SER A 311 -17.38 21.58 -12.56
C SER A 311 -18.22 22.26 -13.65
N LEU A 312 -17.67 22.47 -14.86
CA LEU A 312 -18.45 22.91 -16.02
C LEU A 312 -19.39 21.80 -16.53
N SER A 313 -19.11 20.55 -16.16
CA SER A 313 -20.04 19.45 -16.34
C SER A 313 -21.04 19.43 -15.19
N PRO A 314 -22.36 19.23 -15.46
CA PRO A 314 -23.33 19.00 -14.39
C PRO A 314 -23.14 17.63 -13.71
N LYS A 315 -22.32 16.75 -14.30
CA LYS A 315 -21.97 15.44 -13.77
C LYS A 315 -20.63 15.50 -13.06
N HIS A 316 -20.45 14.65 -12.06
CA HIS A 316 -19.14 14.49 -11.44
C HIS A 316 -18.25 13.69 -12.39
N ILE A 317 -17.17 14.32 -12.86
CA ILE A 317 -16.22 13.74 -13.82
C ILE A 317 -14.79 13.92 -13.32
N THR A 318 -13.86 13.13 -13.85
CA THR A 318 -12.44 13.25 -13.54
C THR A 318 -11.60 13.37 -14.81
N THR A 319 -10.41 13.97 -14.72
CA THR A 319 -9.48 14.01 -15.86
C THR A 319 -9.06 12.61 -16.34
N HIS A 320 -9.02 11.62 -15.43
CA HIS A 320 -8.80 10.22 -15.82
C HIS A 320 -10.01 9.61 -16.53
N GLY A 321 -11.22 10.05 -16.19
CA GLY A 321 -12.48 9.59 -16.79
C GLY A 321 -12.55 9.82 -18.30
N PHE A 322 -11.91 10.87 -18.83
CA PHE A 322 -11.87 11.12 -20.28
C PHE A 322 -11.25 9.96 -21.07
N ARG A 323 -10.33 9.18 -20.48
CA ARG A 323 -9.79 7.97 -21.13
C ARG A 323 -10.87 6.92 -21.38
N GLY A 324 -11.77 6.74 -20.41
CA GLY A 324 -12.96 5.91 -20.58
C GLY A 324 -13.87 6.48 -21.67
N THR A 325 -14.08 7.79 -21.67
CA THR A 325 -14.84 8.49 -22.73
C THR A 325 -14.28 8.23 -24.13
N PHE A 326 -12.96 8.39 -24.32
CA PHE A 326 -12.28 8.11 -25.58
C PHE A 326 -12.38 6.64 -25.97
N LYS A 327 -12.17 5.71 -25.02
CA LYS A 327 -12.26 4.28 -25.29
C LYS A 327 -13.66 3.90 -25.80
N THR A 328 -14.71 4.33 -25.10
CA THR A 328 -16.09 4.08 -25.53
C THR A 328 -16.38 4.72 -26.88
N TRP A 329 -15.95 5.97 -27.11
CA TRP A 329 -16.11 6.60 -28.43
C TRP A 329 -15.42 5.80 -29.54
N ALA A 330 -14.16 5.40 -29.33
CA ALA A 330 -13.38 4.68 -30.33
C ALA A 330 -14.00 3.32 -30.65
N GLU A 331 -14.45 2.58 -29.63
CA GLU A 331 -15.09 1.27 -29.79
C GLU A 331 -16.47 1.37 -30.47
N GLU A 332 -17.26 2.39 -30.17
CA GLU A 332 -18.64 2.52 -30.67
C GLU A 332 -18.73 3.18 -32.06
N THR A 333 -17.80 4.07 -32.41
CA THR A 333 -17.96 4.96 -33.58
C THR A 333 -16.93 4.78 -34.68
N THR A 334 -15.79 4.13 -34.38
CA THR A 334 -14.72 3.96 -35.36
C THR A 334 -14.68 2.54 -35.91
N TYR A 335 -14.45 2.40 -37.21
CA TYR A 335 -14.31 1.10 -37.88
C TYR A 335 -12.86 0.92 -38.33
N GLY A 336 -12.30 -0.29 -38.14
CA GLY A 336 -10.99 -0.67 -38.70
C GLY A 336 -9.78 -0.39 -37.80
N TYR A 337 -9.97 0.19 -36.61
CA TYR A 337 -8.91 0.26 -35.59
C TYR A 337 -9.00 -0.95 -34.67
N SER A 338 -7.87 -1.65 -34.47
CA SER A 338 -7.81 -2.73 -33.49
C SER A 338 -7.76 -2.18 -32.07
N ASN A 339 -8.22 -2.97 -31.09
CA ASN A 339 -8.11 -2.63 -29.67
C ASN A 339 -6.66 -2.27 -29.28
N ASN A 340 -5.68 -2.94 -29.87
CA ASN A 340 -4.26 -2.65 -29.69
C ASN A 340 -3.87 -1.21 -30.04
N VAL A 341 -4.47 -0.62 -31.09
CA VAL A 341 -4.23 0.79 -31.46
C VAL A 341 -4.90 1.73 -30.46
N ILE A 342 -6.14 1.44 -30.03
CA ILE A 342 -6.90 2.24 -29.06
C ILE A 342 -6.18 2.26 -27.71
N GLU A 343 -5.68 1.12 -27.25
CA GLU A 343 -4.89 1.00 -26.02
C GLU A 343 -3.53 1.70 -26.15
N ALA A 344 -2.88 1.64 -27.32
CA ALA A 344 -1.64 2.37 -27.60
C ALA A 344 -1.82 3.90 -27.53
N CYS A 345 -2.95 4.44 -28.01
CA CYS A 345 -3.29 5.86 -27.85
C CYS A 345 -3.37 6.29 -26.38
N GLN A 346 -3.79 5.38 -25.48
CA GLN A 346 -3.90 5.63 -24.05
C GLN A 346 -2.60 5.38 -23.26
N ALA A 347 -1.50 5.06 -23.95
CA ALA A 347 -0.21 4.69 -23.37
C ALA A 347 -0.27 3.43 -22.50
N HIS A 348 -1.18 2.51 -22.81
CA HIS A 348 -1.26 1.22 -22.16
C HIS A 348 -0.31 0.23 -22.84
N LYS A 349 0.19 -0.74 -22.07
CA LYS A 349 0.97 -1.85 -22.66
C LYS A 349 0.02 -2.69 -23.50
N VAL A 350 0.39 -2.89 -24.76
CA VAL A 350 -0.44 -3.57 -25.76
C VAL A 350 -0.09 -5.05 -25.81
N GLY A 351 -1.10 -5.91 -25.83
CA GLY A 351 -0.95 -7.35 -25.96
C GLY A 351 -0.49 -8.07 -24.69
N ASP A 352 -0.58 -9.40 -24.70
CA ASP A 352 -0.10 -10.24 -23.61
C ASP A 352 1.43 -10.29 -23.54
N LYS A 353 2.00 -10.82 -22.45
CA LYS A 353 3.47 -10.91 -22.25
C LYS A 353 4.21 -11.55 -23.45
N ILE A 354 3.55 -12.44 -24.17
CA ILE A 354 4.08 -13.10 -25.38
C ILE A 354 4.02 -12.14 -26.58
N GLU A 355 2.89 -11.48 -26.84
CA GLU A 355 2.75 -10.52 -27.94
C GLU A 355 3.70 -9.32 -27.79
N GLN A 356 3.90 -8.85 -26.55
CA GLN A 356 4.86 -7.81 -26.21
C GLN A 356 6.31 -8.18 -26.55
N HIS A 357 6.65 -9.46 -26.60
CA HIS A 357 7.98 -9.92 -26.98
C HIS A 357 8.22 -9.86 -28.50
N TYR A 358 7.16 -10.03 -29.31
CA TYR A 358 7.26 -10.09 -30.77
C TYR A 358 6.90 -8.79 -31.48
N PHE A 359 5.97 -7.99 -30.93
CA PHE A 359 5.54 -6.73 -31.53
C PHE A 359 6.28 -5.52 -30.94
N LYS A 360 7.20 -4.95 -31.72
CA LYS A 360 7.98 -3.75 -31.35
C LYS A 360 7.48 -2.44 -31.99
N GLY A 361 6.39 -2.47 -32.73
CA GLY A 361 5.81 -1.28 -33.35
C GLY A 361 5.07 -0.40 -32.34
N ASP A 362 4.90 0.89 -32.64
CA ASP A 362 4.18 1.84 -31.79
C ASP A 362 2.84 2.31 -32.40
N PHE A 363 2.46 1.74 -33.55
CA PHE A 363 1.29 2.08 -34.35
C PHE A 363 1.19 3.57 -34.71
N MET A 364 2.30 4.32 -34.80
CA MET A 364 2.27 5.78 -34.87
C MET A 364 1.31 6.35 -35.93
N GLU A 365 1.37 5.87 -37.17
CA GLU A 365 0.47 6.38 -38.24
C GLU A 365 -1.01 6.04 -38.00
N LYS A 366 -1.31 4.84 -37.48
CA LYS A 366 -2.68 4.47 -37.13
C LYS A 366 -3.20 5.30 -35.95
N ARG A 367 -2.35 5.55 -34.96
CA ARG A 367 -2.64 6.43 -33.82
C ARG A 367 -2.85 7.86 -34.29
N ARG A 368 -2.03 8.38 -35.20
CA ARG A 368 -2.19 9.74 -35.75
C ARG A 368 -3.55 9.92 -36.41
N LYS A 369 -4.00 8.94 -37.22
CA LYS A 369 -5.33 8.97 -37.84
C LYS A 369 -6.46 8.92 -36.81
N LEU A 370 -6.43 7.96 -35.89
CA LEU A 370 -7.44 7.82 -34.83
C LEU A 370 -7.51 9.07 -33.93
N MET A 371 -6.36 9.62 -33.54
CA MET A 371 -6.29 10.84 -32.73
C MET A 371 -6.75 12.08 -33.49
N HIS A 372 -6.65 12.10 -34.83
CA HIS A 372 -7.19 13.17 -35.65
C HIS A 372 -8.72 13.10 -35.70
N GLU A 373 -9.29 11.92 -35.97
CA GLU A 373 -10.74 11.67 -35.90
C GLU A 373 -11.29 12.00 -34.51
N TRP A 374 -10.55 11.66 -33.45
CA TRP A 374 -10.89 12.04 -32.08
C TRP A 374 -10.96 13.55 -31.90
N GLY A 375 -9.96 14.28 -32.41
CA GLY A 375 -9.96 15.74 -32.34
C GLY A 375 -11.13 16.36 -33.12
N GLN A 376 -11.49 15.80 -34.27
CA GLN A 376 -12.68 16.22 -35.03
C GLN A 376 -13.97 16.02 -34.24
N PHE A 377 -14.11 14.87 -33.57
CA PHE A 377 -15.25 14.58 -32.71
C PHE A 377 -15.31 15.53 -31.51
N VAL A 378 -14.20 15.69 -30.78
CA VAL A 378 -14.12 16.58 -29.60
C VAL A 378 -14.47 18.02 -29.96
N GLU A 379 -14.07 18.48 -31.13
CA GLU A 379 -14.32 19.84 -31.60
C GLU A 379 -15.63 19.99 -32.39
N SER A 380 -16.48 18.96 -32.48
CA SER A 380 -17.66 18.98 -33.36
C SER A 380 -18.76 19.98 -32.95
N ALA A 381 -18.65 20.59 -31.78
CA ALA A 381 -19.57 21.63 -31.27
C ALA A 381 -18.90 23.02 -31.16
N LEU A 382 -17.69 23.18 -31.71
CA LEU A 382 -17.06 24.49 -31.95
C LEU A 382 -17.54 25.06 -33.27
#